data_AF-A0A354V0X8-F1
#
_entry.id   AF-A0A354V0X8-F1
#
_cell.length_a   1.000
_cell.length_b   1.000
_cell.length_c   1.000
_cell.angle_alpha   90.00
_cell.angle_beta   90.00
_cell.angle_gamma   90.00
#
_symmetry.space_group_name_H-M   'P 1'
#
loop_
_entity.id
_entity.type
_entity.pdbx_description
1 polymer ?
#
loop_
_entity_poly.entity_id
_entity_poly.type
_entity_poly.pdbx_seq_one_letter_code
_entity_poly.pdbx_strand_id
1 'polypeptide(L)'
;EELKQSRAARAVPGHGPASVPWPDAAADEERYLKTLATDVRAVLKRGGDIEEAAKVAAQSERGRWLLFDDYNAHNAAQAVHELEWENAE
;
A
#
# COMPACT_ATOMS: atom_id res chain seq x y z
N GLU A 1 7.51 7.65 3.99
CA GLU A 1 7.79 8.71 4.98
C GLU A 1 8.97 9.62 4.64
N GLU A 2 10.17 9.10 4.41
CA GLU A 2 11.39 9.92 4.20
C GLU A 2 11.26 10.94 3.06
N LEU A 3 10.69 10.52 1.92
CA LEU A 3 10.42 11.40 0.78
C LEU A 3 9.68 12.68 1.20
N LYS A 4 8.66 12.57 2.07
CA LYS A 4 7.82 13.71 2.50
C LYS A 4 8.58 14.73 3.35
N GLN A 5 9.77 14.38 3.85
CA GLN A 5 10.65 15.33 4.54
C GLN A 5 11.39 16.25 3.56
N SER A 6 11.41 15.91 2.27
CA SER A 6 11.97 16.78 1.23
C SER A 6 11.17 18.07 1.09
N ARG A 7 11.85 19.21 1.15
CA ARG A 7 11.31 20.54 0.85
C ARG A 7 11.23 20.81 -0.66
N ALA A 8 10.83 19.80 -1.43
CA ALA A 8 10.75 19.91 -2.89
C ALA A 8 9.79 21.04 -3.27
N ALA A 9 10.26 21.97 -4.11
CA ALA A 9 9.43 23.06 -4.62
C ALA A 9 8.35 22.58 -5.62
N ARG A 10 8.54 21.38 -6.18
CA ARG A 10 7.63 20.77 -7.16
C ARG A 10 7.72 19.24 -7.09
N ALA A 11 6.58 18.57 -7.14
CA ALA A 11 6.47 17.14 -7.34
C ALA A 11 5.77 16.84 -8.67
N VAL A 12 6.33 15.92 -9.44
CA VAL A 12 5.80 15.47 -10.74
C VAL A 12 5.62 13.96 -10.65
N PRO A 13 4.37 13.44 -10.67
CA PRO A 13 4.13 12.01 -10.64
C PRO A 13 4.46 11.37 -11.99
N GLY A 14 4.68 10.05 -12.01
CA GLY A 14 4.86 9.30 -13.26
C GLY A 14 3.62 9.35 -14.17
N HIS A 15 2.43 9.41 -13.56
CA HIS A 15 1.15 9.57 -14.24
C HIS A 15 0.29 10.63 -13.55
N GLY A 16 -0.52 11.34 -14.33
CA GLY A 16 -1.42 12.39 -13.83
C GLY A 16 -0.99 13.81 -14.22
N PRO A 17 -1.37 14.82 -13.43
CA PRO A 17 -1.06 16.23 -13.73
C PRO A 17 0.44 16.51 -13.75
N ALA A 18 0.85 17.54 -14.50
CA ALA A 18 2.26 17.96 -14.61
C ALA A 18 2.87 18.47 -13.27
N SER A 19 2.06 18.73 -12.25
CA SER A 19 2.50 19.09 -10.90
C SER A 19 1.41 18.74 -9.89
N VAL A 20 1.81 18.31 -8.70
CA VAL A 20 0.90 18.01 -7.57
C VAL A 20 1.37 18.74 -6.30
N PRO A 21 0.47 19.03 -5.33
CA PRO A 21 0.87 19.60 -4.05
C PRO A 21 1.75 18.61 -3.27
N TRP A 22 2.91 19.05 -2.80
CA TRP A 22 3.83 18.22 -2.03
C TRP A 22 3.95 18.74 -0.59
N PRO A 23 3.86 17.87 0.44
CA PRO A 23 3.79 16.41 0.39
C PRO A 23 2.37 15.81 0.33
N ASP A 24 1.32 16.64 0.35
CA ASP A 24 -0.07 16.20 0.54
C ASP A 24 -0.55 15.20 -0.52
N ALA A 25 -0.06 15.29 -1.76
CA ALA A 25 -0.42 14.37 -2.83
C ALA A 25 -0.03 12.90 -2.56
N ALA A 26 0.90 12.64 -1.64
CA ALA A 26 1.29 11.27 -1.26
C ALA A 26 0.35 10.63 -0.21
N ALA A 27 -0.56 11.41 0.40
CA ALA A 27 -1.30 10.96 1.58
C ALA A 27 -2.20 9.75 1.32
N ASP A 28 -2.86 9.69 0.17
CA ASP A 28 -3.75 8.58 -0.19
C ASP A 28 -2.97 7.28 -0.44
N GLU A 29 -1.87 7.37 -1.18
CA GLU A 29 -0.99 6.23 -1.45
C GLU A 29 -0.33 5.71 -0.17
N GLU A 30 0.17 6.62 0.67
CA GLU A 30 0.75 6.27 1.97
C GLU A 30 -0.25 5.55 2.87
N ARG A 31 -1.50 6.04 2.94
CA ARG A 31 -2.57 5.37 3.70
C ARG A 31 -2.82 3.98 3.14
N TYR A 32 -3.00 3.84 1.83
CA TYR A 32 -3.25 2.55 1.19
C TYR A 32 -2.14 1.53 1.49
N LEU A 33 -0.88 1.91 1.29
CA LEU A 33 0.27 1.04 1.54
C LEU A 33 0.39 0.65 3.02
N LYS A 34 0.11 1.59 3.95
CA LYS A 34 0.07 1.29 5.38
C LYS A 34 -1.04 0.30 5.74
N THR A 35 -2.26 0.54 5.26
CA THR A 35 -3.40 -0.36 5.48
C THR A 35 -3.11 -1.75 4.93
N LEU A 36 -2.60 -1.85 3.70
CA LEU A 36 -2.20 -3.11 3.08
C LEU A 36 -1.18 -3.86 3.93
N ALA A 37 -0.10 -3.20 4.33
CA ALA A 37 0.94 -3.82 5.15
C ALA A 37 0.43 -4.23 6.54
N THR A 38 -0.42 -3.42 7.17
CA THR A 38 -1.05 -3.75 8.47
C THR A 38 -1.92 -4.99 8.35
N ASP A 39 -2.78 -5.06 7.34
CA ASP A 39 -3.69 -6.19 7.15
C ASP A 39 -2.94 -7.49 6.81
N VAL A 40 -1.92 -7.41 5.96
CA VAL A 40 -1.07 -8.57 5.62
C VAL A 40 -0.32 -9.09 6.84
N ARG A 41 0.29 -8.22 7.66
CA ARG A 41 0.90 -8.64 8.93
C ARG A 41 -0.11 -9.32 9.86
N ALA A 42 -1.35 -8.83 9.91
CA ALA A 42 -2.39 -9.46 10.70
C ALA A 42 -2.78 -10.86 10.19
N VAL A 43 -2.74 -11.09 8.87
CA VAL A 43 -2.93 -12.41 8.23
C VAL A 43 -1.80 -13.35 8.63
N LEU A 44 -0.55 -12.93 8.42
CA LEU A 44 0.62 -13.75 8.72
C LEU A 44 0.72 -14.11 10.22
N LYS A 45 0.44 -13.15 11.11
CA LYS A 45 0.51 -13.37 12.57
C LYS A 45 -0.46 -14.45 13.06
N ARG A 46 -1.58 -14.69 12.38
CA ARG A 46 -2.54 -15.75 12.72
C ARG A 46 -2.31 -17.06 11.93
N GLY A 47 -1.23 -17.13 11.15
CA GLY A 47 -0.89 -18.30 10.32
C GLY A 47 -1.68 -18.39 9.01
N GLY A 48 -2.27 -17.29 8.54
CA GLY A 48 -2.92 -17.23 7.22
C GLY A 48 -1.91 -17.19 6.08
N ASP A 49 -2.39 -17.39 4.85
CA ASP A 49 -1.57 -17.53 3.65
C ASP A 49 -1.79 -16.39 2.62
N ILE A 50 -1.12 -16.53 1.46
CA ILE A 50 -1.21 -15.60 0.33
C ILE A 50 -2.66 -15.47 -0.19
N GLU A 51 -3.41 -16.58 -0.23
CA GLU A 51 -4.78 -16.58 -0.77
C GLU A 51 -5.73 -15.84 0.16
N GLU A 52 -5.60 -16.03 1.47
CA GLU A 52 -6.35 -15.28 2.46
C GLU A 52 -6.01 -13.78 2.39
N ALA A 53 -4.73 -13.43 2.35
CA ALA A 53 -4.28 -12.04 2.25
C ALA A 53 -4.85 -11.34 1.00
N ALA A 54 -4.80 -12.00 -0.16
CA ALA A 54 -5.33 -11.48 -1.42
C ALA A 54 -6.83 -11.19 -1.37
N LYS A 55 -7.59 -11.90 -0.52
CA LYS A 55 -9.03 -11.69 -0.35
C LYS A 55 -9.34 -10.57 0.63
N VAL A 56 -8.63 -10.47 1.75
CA VAL A 56 -9.06 -9.62 2.88
C VAL A 56 -8.27 -8.33 3.05
N ALA A 57 -7.03 -8.25 2.57
CA ALA A 57 -6.17 -7.09 2.85
C ALA A 57 -6.65 -5.82 2.12
N ALA A 58 -6.59 -4.68 2.82
CA ALA A 58 -6.93 -3.34 2.34
C ALA A 58 -8.36 -3.17 1.81
N GLN A 59 -9.31 -4.05 2.13
CA GLN A 59 -10.71 -3.94 1.66
C GLN A 59 -11.38 -2.62 2.05
N SER A 60 -10.96 -1.98 3.15
CA SER A 60 -11.44 -0.65 3.55
C SER A 60 -11.07 0.46 2.55
N GLU A 61 -10.07 0.25 1.71
CA GLU A 61 -9.61 1.20 0.69
C GLU A 61 -10.33 0.99 -0.66
N ARG A 62 -11.16 -0.06 -0.82
CA ARG A 62 -11.83 -0.41 -2.09
C ARG A 62 -12.56 0.76 -2.76
N GLY A 63 -13.28 1.56 -1.98
CA GLY A 63 -14.04 2.70 -2.48
C GLY A 63 -13.20 3.92 -2.89
N ARG A 64 -11.88 3.88 -2.69
CA ARG A 64 -10.96 5.02 -2.94
C ARG A 64 -10.10 4.85 -4.17
N TRP A 65 -10.05 3.65 -4.74
CA TRP A 65 -9.20 3.31 -5.87
C TRP A 65 -10.03 2.75 -7.03
N LEU A 66 -9.95 3.40 -8.19
CA LEU A 66 -10.73 3.01 -9.37
C LEU A 66 -10.43 1.58 -9.83
N LEU A 67 -9.17 1.16 -9.73
CA LEU A 67 -8.69 -0.15 -10.17
C LEU A 67 -8.42 -1.10 -9.01
N PHE A 68 -9.06 -0.88 -7.85
CA PHE A 68 -8.82 -1.70 -6.66
C PHE A 68 -8.99 -3.20 -6.94
N ASP A 69 -10.09 -3.56 -7.61
CA ASP A 69 -10.45 -4.95 -7.87
C ASP A 69 -9.48 -5.64 -8.83
N ASP A 70 -8.78 -4.88 -9.68
CA ASP A 70 -7.81 -5.41 -10.64
C ASP A 70 -6.41 -5.60 -10.01
N TYR A 71 -6.03 -4.76 -9.05
CA TYR A 71 -4.65 -4.70 -8.55
C TYR A 71 -4.46 -5.10 -7.09
N ASN A 72 -5.44 -4.91 -6.22
CA ASN A 72 -5.22 -5.06 -4.77
C ASN A 72 -4.85 -6.49 -4.37
N ALA A 73 -5.46 -7.50 -4.99
CA ALA A 73 -5.13 -8.90 -4.74
C ALA A 73 -3.67 -9.21 -5.10
N HIS A 74 -3.16 -8.64 -6.20
CA HIS A 74 -1.76 -8.76 -6.59
C HIS A 74 -0.83 -8.06 -5.59
N ASN A 75 -1.17 -6.83 -5.19
CA ASN A 75 -0.38 -6.08 -4.21
C ASN A 75 -0.30 -6.80 -2.86
N ALA A 76 -1.41 -7.40 -2.41
CA ALA A 76 -1.45 -8.19 -1.18
C ALA A 76 -0.56 -9.45 -1.28
N ALA A 77 -0.57 -10.14 -2.42
CA ALA A 77 0.29 -11.30 -2.63
C ALA A 77 1.78 -10.93 -2.63
N GLN A 78 2.14 -9.80 -3.27
CA GLN A 78 3.52 -9.27 -3.21
C GLN A 78 3.91 -8.89 -1.78
N ALA A 79 3.02 -8.23 -1.05
CA ALA A 79 3.28 -7.84 0.34
C ALA A 79 3.48 -9.06 1.26
N VAL A 80 2.80 -10.19 1.03
CA VAL A 80 3.09 -11.41 1.80
C VAL A 80 4.54 -11.86 1.60
N HIS A 81 5.03 -11.89 0.35
CA HIS A 81 6.39 -12.32 0.07
C HIS A 81 7.45 -11.44 0.75
N GLU A 82 7.21 -10.13 0.81
CA GLU A 82 8.10 -9.19 1.49
C GLU A 82 8.03 -9.31 3.02
N LEU A 83 6.85 -9.58 3.58
CA LEU A 83 6.58 -9.49 5.03
C LEU A 83 6.66 -10.84 5.75
N GLU A 84 6.61 -11.97 5.05
CA GLU A 84 6.66 -13.32 5.65
C GLU A 84 7.95 -13.57 6.46
N TRP A 85 9.01 -12.80 6.16
CA TRP A 85 10.32 -12.91 6.80
C TRP A 85 10.55 -11.90 7.95
N GLU A 86 9.66 -10.93 8.18
CA GLU A 86 9.87 -9.87 9.19
C GLU A 86 9.99 -10.37 10.64
N ASN A 87 9.48 -11.58 10.94
CA ASN A 87 9.54 -12.19 12.28
C ASN A 87 10.39 -13.47 12.32
N ALA A 88 11.22 -13.71 11.30
CA ALA A 88 12.12 -14.85 11.24
C ALA A 88 13.43 -14.63 12.03
N GLU A 89 13.61 -13.44 12.62
CA GLU A 89 14.68 -13.05 13.56
C GLU A 89 14.09 -12.72 14.93
#